data_AF-A0A352FUC3-F1
#
_entry.id   AF-A0A352FUC3-F1
#
_cell.length_a   1.000
_cell.length_b   1.000
_cell.length_c   1.000
_cell.angle_alpha   90.00
_cell.angle_beta   90.00
_cell.angle_gamma   90.00
#
_symmetry.space_group_name_H-M   'P 1'
#
loop_
_entity.id
_entity.type
_entity.pdbx_description
1 polymer ?
#
loop_
_entity_poly.entity_id
_entity_poly.type
_entity_poly.pdbx_seq_one_letter_code
_entity_poly.pdbx_strand_id
1 'polypeptide(L)'
;MAALFAAVPFKHVFGQTFKERDGNPGETPVTQTDPLGNYSKAAFTSYLNSIFQLQTSFGIVAATLTRVDDMPAPRGGECFTLLFRGGSRALPQDTYMITHPALGTFALLLVPAGADANGAQGYLATLNRLSLADFANLSAPSRATRTAPAITAPPATIGPSPVVTPTVAPVRPVGPVVTPVTPATPVRKPAKRRKRKPLRKSDDNGRINLIR
;
A
#
# COMPACT_ATOMS: atom_id res chain seq x y z
N MET A 1 -31.86 9.54 27.48
CA MET A 1 -31.12 8.65 26.56
C MET A 1 -32.13 7.71 25.92
N ALA A 2 -32.34 7.81 24.62
CA ALA A 2 -33.22 6.90 23.87
C ALA A 2 -32.60 6.70 22.48
N ALA A 3 -32.21 5.46 22.19
CA ALA A 3 -31.62 5.05 20.92
C ALA A 3 -32.74 4.61 19.97
N LEU A 4 -32.83 5.24 18.81
CA LEU A 4 -33.70 4.81 17.70
C LEU A 4 -32.90 3.83 16.84
N PHE A 5 -33.29 2.56 16.83
CA PHE A 5 -32.85 1.59 15.84
C PHE A 5 -33.83 1.64 14.65
N ALA A 6 -33.37 2.13 13.50
CA ALA A 6 -34.11 2.05 12.25
C ALA A 6 -33.86 0.69 11.60
N ALA A 7 -34.88 -0.17 11.61
CA ALA A 7 -34.91 -1.43 10.87
C ALA A 7 -35.25 -1.17 9.40
N VAL A 8 -34.37 -1.57 8.48
CA VAL A 8 -34.65 -1.54 7.03
C VAL A 8 -35.10 -2.95 6.61
N PRO A 9 -36.29 -3.13 6.02
CA PRO A 9 -36.72 -4.43 5.53
C PRO A 9 -36.07 -4.77 4.19
N PHE A 10 -35.36 -5.90 4.13
CA PHE A 10 -34.99 -6.56 2.89
C PHE A 10 -36.25 -7.10 2.20
N LYS A 11 -36.63 -6.51 1.07
CA LYS A 11 -37.63 -7.08 0.17
C LYS A 11 -36.96 -8.11 -0.73
N HIS A 12 -37.18 -9.39 -0.41
CA HIS A 12 -37.01 -10.50 -1.36
C HIS A 12 -38.01 -10.35 -2.51
N VAL A 13 -37.51 -10.38 -3.75
CA VAL A 13 -38.32 -10.65 -4.95
C VAL A 13 -38.00 -12.08 -5.38
N PHE A 14 -38.99 -12.95 -5.24
CA PHE A 14 -39.00 -14.36 -5.68
C PHE A 14 -39.88 -14.49 -6.94
N GLY A 15 -39.40 -15.26 -7.92
CA GLY A 15 -40.16 -15.74 -9.10
C GLY A 15 -40.09 -14.82 -10.33
N GLN A 16 -39.87 -15.26 -11.57
CA GLN A 16 -39.81 -16.56 -12.23
C GLN A 16 -38.78 -16.43 -13.39
N THR A 17 -38.11 -17.46 -13.88
CA THR A 17 -38.59 -18.28 -15.01
C THR A 17 -37.66 -19.48 -15.19
N PHE A 18 -38.18 -20.67 -14.92
CA PHE A 18 -37.58 -21.95 -15.33
C PHE A 18 -38.03 -22.22 -16.77
N LYS A 19 -37.08 -22.28 -17.71
CA LYS A 19 -37.32 -22.94 -18.98
C LYS A 19 -36.05 -23.64 -19.44
N GLU A 20 -36.13 -24.96 -19.43
CA GLU A 20 -35.34 -25.93 -20.19
C GLU A 20 -33.81 -25.87 -20.01
N ARG A 21 -33.29 -26.75 -19.13
CA ARG A 21 -31.94 -27.28 -19.30
C ARG A 21 -31.92 -28.77 -18.99
N ASP A 22 -31.67 -29.52 -20.04
CA ASP A 22 -31.49 -30.97 -20.04
C ASP A 22 -30.45 -31.41 -18.99
N GLY A 23 -30.75 -32.54 -18.37
CA GLY A 23 -30.05 -33.05 -17.20
C GLY A 23 -28.61 -33.49 -17.48
N ASN A 24 -27.65 -32.60 -17.22
CA ASN A 24 -26.29 -32.99 -16.88
C ASN A 24 -25.89 -32.33 -15.54
N PRO A 25 -25.89 -33.07 -14.41
CA PRO A 25 -25.56 -32.50 -13.09
C PRO A 25 -24.05 -32.27 -12.87
N GLY A 26 -23.22 -32.38 -13.91
CA GLY A 26 -21.76 -32.35 -13.79
C GLY A 26 -21.05 -31.03 -14.13
N GLU A 27 -21.72 -30.05 -14.74
CA GLU A 27 -21.01 -28.86 -15.27
C GLU A 27 -21.80 -27.57 -15.02
N THR A 28 -21.96 -27.18 -13.75
CA THR A 28 -21.77 -25.75 -13.49
C THR A 28 -20.28 -25.52 -13.66
N PRO A 29 -19.80 -24.73 -14.65
CA PRO A 29 -18.46 -24.19 -14.50
C PRO A 29 -18.53 -23.45 -13.18
N VAL A 30 -17.78 -23.94 -12.19
CA VAL A 30 -17.33 -23.07 -11.10
C VAL A 30 -16.72 -21.91 -11.86
N THR A 31 -17.47 -20.81 -11.96
CA THR A 31 -16.91 -19.58 -12.48
C THR A 31 -15.75 -19.39 -11.54
N GLN A 32 -14.54 -19.60 -12.03
CA GLN A 32 -13.34 -19.58 -11.21
C GLN A 32 -13.28 -18.14 -10.73
N THR A 33 -13.93 -17.89 -9.59
CA THR A 33 -14.15 -16.59 -9.01
C THR A 33 -12.75 -16.14 -8.70
N ASP A 34 -12.20 -15.27 -9.55
CA ASP A 34 -10.85 -14.76 -9.37
C ASP A 34 -10.74 -14.35 -7.89
N PRO A 35 -9.94 -15.04 -7.07
CA PRO A 35 -9.90 -14.79 -5.64
C PRO A 35 -9.41 -13.35 -5.35
N LEU A 36 -8.78 -12.72 -6.35
CA LEU A 36 -8.36 -11.32 -6.32
C LEU A 36 -9.34 -10.37 -7.04
N GLY A 37 -10.41 -10.87 -7.65
CA GLY A 37 -11.38 -10.06 -8.40
C GLY A 37 -12.08 -9.02 -7.53
N ASN A 38 -12.20 -9.29 -6.22
CA ASN A 38 -12.75 -8.35 -5.23
C ASN A 38 -11.77 -7.21 -4.88
N TYR A 39 -10.49 -7.32 -5.24
CA TYR A 39 -9.44 -6.34 -4.97
C TYR A 39 -9.03 -5.61 -6.27
N SER A 40 -10.02 -5.16 -7.03
CA SER A 40 -9.82 -4.33 -8.22
C SER A 40 -9.80 -2.84 -7.89
N LYS A 41 -9.23 -2.03 -8.78
CA LYS A 41 -9.27 -0.57 -8.66
C LYS A 41 -10.70 -0.05 -8.51
N ALA A 42 -11.62 -0.61 -9.29
CA ALA A 42 -13.04 -0.25 -9.25
C ALA A 42 -13.69 -0.56 -7.89
N ALA A 43 -13.34 -1.71 -7.30
CA ALA A 43 -13.79 -2.08 -5.97
C ALA A 43 -13.32 -1.06 -4.92
N PHE A 44 -12.02 -0.74 -4.87
CA PHE A 44 -11.49 0.25 -3.93
C PHE A 44 -12.03 1.67 -4.15
N THR A 45 -12.24 2.06 -5.41
CA THR A 45 -12.82 3.38 -5.75
C THR A 45 -14.22 3.53 -5.16
N SER A 46 -15.01 2.45 -5.12
CA SER A 46 -16.35 2.43 -4.52
C SER A 46 -16.34 2.64 -3.00
N TYR A 47 -15.19 2.45 -2.35
CA TYR A 47 -14.99 2.62 -0.91
C TYR A 47 -14.06 3.81 -0.58
N LEU A 48 -13.93 4.77 -1.50
CA LEU A 48 -13.28 6.05 -1.17
C LEU A 48 -13.96 6.72 0.02
N ASN A 49 -13.15 7.26 0.92
CA ASN A 49 -13.52 7.86 2.20
C ASN A 49 -14.12 6.88 3.22
N SER A 50 -14.08 5.57 2.98
CA SER A 50 -14.44 4.58 3.99
C SER A 50 -13.27 4.28 4.94
N ILE A 51 -13.59 3.70 6.10
CA ILE A 51 -12.63 3.36 7.14
C ILE A 51 -12.20 1.90 7.00
N PHE A 52 -10.89 1.71 6.98
CA PHE A 52 -10.20 0.43 7.03
C PHE A 52 -9.53 0.27 8.40
N GLN A 53 -9.62 -0.92 8.97
CA GLN A 53 -9.02 -1.24 10.26
C GLN A 53 -7.69 -1.98 10.03
N LEU A 54 -6.58 -1.34 10.39
CA LEU A 54 -5.23 -1.89 10.27
C LEU A 54 -4.87 -2.56 11.59
N GLN A 55 -4.59 -3.85 11.55
CA GLN A 55 -4.11 -4.59 12.72
C GLN A 55 -2.60 -4.40 12.85
N THR A 56 -2.17 -3.84 13.97
CA THR A 56 -0.75 -3.59 14.29
C THR A 56 -0.39 -4.29 15.60
N SER A 57 0.90 -4.42 15.90
CA SER A 57 1.36 -4.94 17.19
C SER A 57 0.91 -4.10 18.39
N PHE A 58 0.57 -2.82 18.17
CA PHE A 58 0.11 -1.89 19.20
C PHE A 58 -1.42 -1.79 19.29
N GLY A 59 -2.16 -2.57 18.49
CA GLY A 59 -3.62 -2.56 18.43
C GLY A 59 -4.17 -2.20 17.04
N ILE A 60 -5.45 -1.82 16.99
CA ILE A 60 -6.15 -1.50 15.75
C ILE A 60 -6.03 0.00 15.45
N VAL A 61 -5.56 0.34 14.25
CA VAL A 61 -5.51 1.72 13.74
C VAL A 61 -6.59 1.89 12.69
N ALA A 62 -7.49 2.85 12.88
CA ALA A 62 -8.45 3.25 11.86
C ALA A 62 -7.78 4.17 10.84
N ALA A 63 -7.79 3.80 9.56
CA ALA A 63 -7.32 4.63 8.47
C ALA A 63 -8.39 4.76 7.38
N THR A 64 -8.53 5.96 6.84
CA THR A 64 -9.50 6.27 5.78
C THR A 64 -8.81 6.16 4.43
N LEU A 65 -9.42 5.48 3.46
CA LEU A 65 -8.93 5.49 2.08
C LEU A 65 -9.24 6.86 1.44
N THR A 66 -8.25 7.69 1.19
CA THR A 66 -8.46 9.06 0.68
C THR A 66 -8.27 9.17 -0.82
N ARG A 67 -7.50 8.25 -1.42
CA ARG A 67 -7.20 8.32 -2.85
C ARG A 67 -6.94 6.94 -3.45
N VAL A 68 -7.35 6.79 -4.71
CA VAL A 68 -7.01 5.66 -5.58
C VAL A 68 -6.49 6.25 -6.88
N ASP A 69 -5.23 6.00 -7.22
CA ASP A 69 -4.62 6.52 -8.47
C ASP A 69 -4.21 5.37 -9.38
N ASP A 70 -4.40 5.56 -10.69
CA ASP A 70 -3.94 4.61 -11.69
C ASP A 70 -2.43 4.66 -11.87
N MET A 71 -1.83 3.52 -12.20
CA MET A 71 -0.44 3.42 -12.60
C MET A 71 -0.32 2.64 -13.91
N PRO A 72 0.77 2.86 -14.68
CA PRO A 72 1.04 2.05 -15.86
C PRO A 72 1.06 0.56 -15.51
N ALA A 73 0.24 -0.22 -16.20
CA ALA A 73 0.09 -1.66 -16.01
C ALA A 73 0.56 -2.45 -17.24
N PRO A 74 1.04 -3.69 -17.06
CA PRO A 74 1.24 -4.64 -18.16
C PRO A 74 -0.07 -4.93 -18.91
N ARG A 75 0.04 -5.48 -20.13
CA ARG A 75 -1.12 -5.71 -21.00
C ARG A 75 -2.11 -6.67 -20.34
N GLY A 76 -3.35 -6.21 -20.14
CA GLY A 76 -4.42 -7.01 -19.54
C GLY A 76 -4.30 -7.17 -18.02
N GLY A 77 -3.39 -6.44 -17.38
CA GLY A 77 -3.30 -6.33 -15.91
C GLY A 77 -3.92 -5.03 -15.38
N GLU A 78 -3.83 -4.85 -14.07
CA GLU A 78 -4.15 -3.60 -13.37
C GLU A 78 -2.99 -3.18 -12.47
N CYS A 79 -2.66 -1.90 -12.42
CA CYS A 79 -1.67 -1.34 -11.49
C CYS A 79 -2.22 -0.03 -10.94
N PHE A 80 -2.31 0.09 -9.62
CA PHE A 80 -2.85 1.28 -8.98
C PHE A 80 -2.30 1.45 -7.57
N THR A 81 -2.42 2.65 -7.04
CA THR A 81 -2.06 2.95 -5.65
C THR A 81 -3.29 3.29 -4.82
N LEU A 82 -3.18 3.01 -3.53
CA LEU A 82 -4.14 3.39 -2.50
C LEU A 82 -3.42 4.30 -1.51
N LEU A 83 -4.00 5.45 -1.22
CA LEU A 83 -3.54 6.33 -0.14
C LEU A 83 -4.51 6.25 1.02
N PHE A 84 -4.02 5.75 2.15
CA PHE A 84 -4.72 5.75 3.41
C PHE A 84 -4.26 6.90 4.29
N ARG A 85 -5.16 7.43 5.11
CA ARG A 85 -4.90 8.48 6.10
C ARG A 85 -5.46 8.08 7.45
N GLY A 86 -4.64 7.98 8.47
CA GLY A 86 -5.07 7.59 9.81
C GLY A 86 -3.94 7.48 10.80
N GLY A 87 -4.29 7.28 12.07
CA GLY A 87 -3.29 7.16 13.14
C GLY A 87 -2.56 8.47 13.47
N SER A 88 -2.07 8.55 14.71
CA SER A 88 -1.24 9.65 15.21
C SER A 88 0.26 9.33 15.18
N ARG A 89 0.61 8.05 15.09
CA ARG A 89 1.99 7.55 15.05
C ARG A 89 2.27 6.92 13.70
N ALA A 90 3.42 7.24 13.12
CA ALA A 90 3.85 6.60 11.89
C ALA A 90 4.03 5.10 12.15
N LEU A 91 3.37 4.29 11.32
CA LEU A 91 3.63 2.86 11.25
C LEU A 91 4.86 2.66 10.36
N PRO A 92 5.74 1.68 10.63
CA PRO A 92 6.82 1.34 9.71
C PRO A 92 6.28 0.76 8.40
N GLN A 93 7.16 0.61 7.41
CA GLN A 93 6.82 -0.16 6.22
C GLN A 93 6.70 -1.64 6.59
N ASP A 94 5.51 -2.21 6.44
CA ASP A 94 5.25 -3.61 6.75
C ASP A 94 3.97 -4.12 6.06
N THR A 95 3.74 -5.42 6.10
CA THR A 95 2.49 -6.05 5.66
C THR A 95 1.49 -6.08 6.81
N TYR A 96 0.41 -5.31 6.68
CA TYR A 96 -0.62 -5.21 7.70
C TYR A 96 -1.84 -6.03 7.33
N MET A 97 -2.47 -6.64 8.33
CA MET A 97 -3.79 -7.20 8.18
C MET A 97 -4.83 -6.08 8.22
N ILE A 98 -5.55 -5.91 7.12
CA ILE A 98 -6.55 -4.86 6.94
C ILE A 98 -7.93 -5.50 6.93
N THR A 99 -8.87 -4.94 7.68
CA THR A 99 -10.27 -5.36 7.70
C THR A 99 -11.17 -4.23 7.21
N HIS A 100 -12.11 -4.55 6.31
CA HIS A 100 -13.15 -3.65 5.83
C HIS A 100 -14.49 -4.40 5.70
N PRO A 101 -15.63 -3.82 6.12
CA PRO A 101 -16.90 -4.54 6.19
C PRO A 101 -17.36 -5.20 4.89
N ALA A 102 -17.07 -4.60 3.74
CA ALA A 102 -17.50 -5.09 2.43
C ALA A 102 -16.40 -5.81 1.62
N LEU A 103 -15.13 -5.62 1.98
CA LEU A 103 -13.99 -6.26 1.29
C LEU A 103 -13.39 -7.42 2.08
N GLY A 104 -13.87 -7.65 3.31
CA GLY A 104 -13.36 -8.66 4.21
C GLY A 104 -12.00 -8.30 4.79
N THR A 105 -11.19 -9.33 5.03
CA THR A 105 -9.87 -9.21 5.65
C THR A 105 -8.79 -9.63 4.65
N PHE A 106 -7.79 -8.77 4.44
CA PHE A 106 -6.71 -9.01 3.49
C PHE A 106 -5.41 -8.34 3.92
N ALA A 107 -4.29 -8.85 3.42
CA ALA A 107 -2.96 -8.39 3.78
C ALA A 107 -2.47 -7.39 2.73
N LEU A 108 -1.89 -6.27 3.18
CA LEU A 108 -1.39 -5.24 2.28
C LEU A 108 -0.07 -4.69 2.80
N LEU A 109 0.94 -4.60 1.92
CA LEU A 109 2.16 -3.87 2.21
C LEU A 109 1.85 -2.37 2.23
N LEU A 110 2.06 -1.73 3.37
CA LEU A 110 1.92 -0.29 3.53
C LEU A 110 3.29 0.36 3.64
N VAL A 111 3.48 1.47 2.93
CA VAL A 111 4.68 2.31 3.00
C VAL A 111 4.30 3.66 3.61
N PRO A 112 5.06 4.21 4.56
CA PRO A 112 4.76 5.52 5.13
C PRO A 112 4.88 6.63 4.07
N ALA A 113 3.86 7.49 3.98
CA ALA A 113 3.80 8.62 3.04
C ALA A 113 3.96 9.99 3.73
N GLY A 114 4.30 9.99 5.03
CA GLY A 114 4.41 11.20 5.85
C GLY A 114 3.08 11.65 6.45
N ALA A 115 3.13 12.68 7.30
CA ALA A 115 1.94 13.26 7.92
C ALA A 115 1.36 14.40 7.09
N ASP A 116 0.04 14.55 7.12
CA ASP A 116 -0.64 15.70 6.51
C ASP A 116 -0.53 16.98 7.37
N ALA A 117 -1.09 18.09 6.88
CA ALA A 117 -1.11 19.36 7.60
C ALA A 117 -1.83 19.30 8.97
N ASN A 118 -2.67 18.29 9.19
CA ASN A 118 -3.40 18.08 10.44
C ASN A 118 -2.70 17.07 11.36
N GLY A 119 -1.54 16.55 10.97
CA GLY A 119 -0.76 15.57 11.73
C GLY A 119 -1.23 14.12 11.61
N ALA A 120 -2.21 13.83 10.75
CA ALA A 120 -2.63 12.46 10.46
C ALA A 120 -1.63 11.78 9.53
N GLN A 121 -1.26 10.53 9.82
CA GLN A 121 -0.27 9.83 9.02
C GLN A 121 -0.87 9.31 7.72
N GLY A 122 -0.10 9.41 6.64
CA GLY A 122 -0.40 8.86 5.33
C GLY A 122 0.32 7.53 5.11
N TYR A 123 -0.35 6.59 4.45
CA TYR A 123 0.21 5.29 4.08
C TYR A 123 -0.15 4.96 2.64
N LEU A 124 0.85 4.58 1.85
CA LEU A 124 0.68 4.23 0.46
C LEU A 124 0.77 2.71 0.29
N ALA A 125 -0.13 2.15 -0.51
CA ALA A 125 -0.03 0.79 -0.99
C ALA A 125 -0.06 0.76 -2.51
N THR A 126 0.67 -0.16 -3.10
CA THR A 126 0.67 -0.39 -4.55
C THR A 126 0.17 -1.79 -4.83
N LEU A 127 -0.87 -1.92 -5.65
CA LEU A 127 -1.41 -3.19 -6.08
C LEU A 127 -1.12 -3.35 -7.57
N ASN A 128 -0.49 -4.48 -7.91
CA ASN A 128 -0.21 -4.87 -9.28
C ASN A 128 -0.81 -6.26 -9.51
N ARG A 129 -1.84 -6.34 -10.34
CA ARG A 129 -2.49 -7.59 -10.75
C ARG A 129 -2.04 -7.91 -12.17
N LEU A 130 -1.26 -8.97 -12.31
CA LEU A 130 -0.79 -9.46 -13.61
C LEU A 130 -1.92 -10.17 -14.35
N SER A 131 -1.91 -10.09 -15.68
CA SER A 131 -2.80 -10.90 -16.50
C SER A 131 -2.43 -12.38 -16.38
N LEU A 132 -3.39 -13.28 -16.65
CA LEU A 132 -3.11 -14.72 -16.67
C LEU A 132 -2.01 -15.07 -17.69
N ALA A 133 -1.99 -14.38 -18.82
CA ALA A 133 -0.98 -14.55 -19.86
C ALA A 133 0.42 -14.11 -19.37
N ASP A 134 0.52 -12.95 -18.72
CA ASP A 134 1.79 -12.48 -18.15
C ASP A 134 2.28 -13.42 -17.03
N PHE A 135 1.36 -13.91 -16.19
CA PHE A 135 1.70 -14.87 -15.16
C PHE A 135 2.22 -16.19 -15.73
N ALA A 136 1.62 -16.69 -16.82
CA ALA A 136 2.08 -17.88 -17.53
C ALA A 136 3.48 -17.69 -18.13
N ASN A 137 3.77 -16.51 -18.68
CA ASN A 137 5.08 -16.17 -19.23
C ASN A 137 6.18 -16.06 -18.17
N LEU A 138 5.85 -15.63 -16.95
CA LEU A 138 6.78 -15.62 -15.81
C LEU A 138 7.06 -17.02 -15.25
N SER A 139 6.12 -17.95 -15.41
CA SER A 139 6.19 -19.30 -14.83
C SER A 139 6.85 -20.33 -15.75
N ALA A 140 7.08 -20.01 -17.02
CA ALA A 140 7.77 -20.92 -17.92
C ALA A 140 9.29 -20.89 -17.62
N PRO A 141 9.90 -21.98 -17.09
CA PRO A 141 11.35 -22.06 -17.12
C PRO A 141 11.75 -22.05 -18.59
N SER A 142 12.74 -21.23 -18.93
CA SER A 142 13.44 -21.34 -20.21
C SER A 142 13.94 -22.78 -20.34
N ARG A 143 13.16 -23.62 -21.02
CA ARG A 143 13.63 -24.88 -21.57
C ARG A 143 14.43 -24.51 -22.80
N ALA A 144 15.55 -23.81 -22.59
CA ALA A 144 16.62 -23.79 -23.55
C ALA A 144 17.03 -25.26 -23.71
N THR A 145 16.56 -25.87 -24.79
CA THR A 145 17.25 -27.00 -25.43
C THR A 145 18.70 -26.57 -25.56
N ARG A 146 19.51 -26.97 -24.58
CA ARG A 146 20.96 -27.00 -24.68
C ARG A 146 21.26 -28.04 -25.75
N THR A 147 21.22 -27.61 -27.01
CA THR A 147 21.81 -28.35 -28.12
C THR A 147 23.28 -28.48 -27.78
N ALA A 148 23.66 -29.65 -27.27
CA ALA A 148 25.05 -29.98 -27.02
C ALA A 148 25.80 -29.90 -28.35
N PRO A 149 26.88 -29.11 -28.47
CA PRO A 149 27.84 -29.38 -29.54
C PRO A 149 28.43 -30.76 -29.25
N ALA A 150 28.34 -31.66 -30.24
CA ALA A 150 28.99 -32.95 -30.21
C ALA A 150 30.51 -32.72 -30.07
N ILE A 151 31.06 -33.05 -28.91
CA ILE A 151 32.51 -33.03 -28.67
C ILE A 151 33.03 -34.42 -29.02
N THR A 152 33.63 -34.54 -30.19
CA THR A 152 34.55 -35.64 -30.50
C THR A 152 35.83 -35.42 -29.69
N ALA A 153 36.27 -36.42 -28.92
CA ALA A 153 37.55 -36.45 -28.21
C ALA A 153 38.22 -37.82 -28.45
N PRO A 154 39.53 -38.03 -28.17
CA PRO A 154 40.74 -37.19 -28.30
C PRO A 154 41.86 -37.97 -29.09
N PRO A 155 43.13 -37.54 -29.05
CA PRO A 155 44.03 -38.25 -28.13
C PRO A 155 44.95 -37.35 -27.30
N ALA A 156 45.43 -37.96 -26.21
CA ALA A 156 46.16 -37.37 -25.11
C ALA A 156 47.61 -36.99 -25.45
N THR A 157 48.08 -35.89 -24.85
CA THR A 157 49.50 -35.75 -24.49
C THR A 157 49.60 -35.16 -23.09
N ILE A 158 50.36 -35.87 -22.26
CA ILE A 158 50.64 -35.63 -20.85
C ILE A 158 51.61 -34.45 -20.73
N GLY A 159 51.31 -33.48 -19.87
CA GLY A 159 52.22 -32.40 -19.48
C GLY A 159 51.88 -31.90 -18.08
N PRO A 160 52.87 -31.79 -17.15
CA PRO A 160 52.61 -31.56 -15.74
C PRO A 160 52.16 -30.12 -15.43
N SER A 161 51.20 -30.01 -14.54
CA SER A 161 50.59 -28.79 -14.01
C SER A 161 51.60 -27.84 -13.32
N PRO A 162 51.49 -26.52 -13.53
CA PRO A 162 51.89 -25.56 -12.52
C PRO A 162 50.72 -25.26 -11.57
N VAL A 163 50.95 -25.52 -10.28
CA VAL A 163 50.12 -25.04 -9.16
C VAL A 163 50.17 -23.51 -9.17
N VAL A 164 49.03 -22.85 -9.43
CA VAL A 164 48.88 -21.41 -9.25
C VAL A 164 48.03 -21.18 -8.00
N THR A 165 48.72 -20.87 -6.92
CA THR A 165 48.19 -20.32 -5.68
C THR A 165 47.50 -18.97 -5.96
N PRO A 166 46.24 -18.74 -5.57
CA PRO A 166 45.70 -17.39 -5.61
C PRO A 166 46.33 -16.55 -4.50
N THR A 167 47.22 -15.64 -4.89
CA THR A 167 47.75 -14.57 -4.04
C THR A 167 46.59 -13.67 -3.60
N VAL A 168 46.20 -13.79 -2.33
CA VAL A 168 45.31 -12.86 -1.65
C VAL A 168 46.04 -11.52 -1.50
N ALA A 169 45.62 -10.52 -2.26
CA ALA A 169 46.07 -9.15 -2.06
C ALA A 169 45.45 -8.57 -0.78
N PRO A 170 46.23 -7.96 0.13
CA PRO A 170 45.68 -7.28 1.30
C PRO A 170 44.98 -5.99 0.88
N VAL A 171 43.66 -5.94 1.05
CA VAL A 171 42.87 -4.71 0.99
C VAL A 171 43.32 -3.80 2.13
N ARG A 172 43.92 -2.65 1.79
CA ARG A 172 44.30 -1.61 2.76
C ARG A 172 43.02 -1.00 3.36
N PRO A 173 42.93 -0.83 4.69
CA PRO A 173 41.87 -0.03 5.29
C PRO A 173 42.11 1.45 4.93
N VAL A 174 41.22 2.03 4.14
CA VAL A 174 41.15 3.49 3.96
C VAL A 174 40.54 4.05 5.24
N GLY A 175 41.37 4.71 6.04
CA GLY A 175 40.96 5.36 7.28
C GLY A 175 39.93 6.48 7.03
N PRO A 176 39.23 6.93 8.09
CA PRO A 176 38.27 8.01 7.98
C PRO A 176 39.00 9.32 7.62
N VAL A 177 38.63 9.90 6.47
CA VAL A 177 38.99 11.27 6.14
C VAL A 177 38.20 12.19 7.07
N VAL A 178 38.89 12.66 8.10
CA VAL A 178 38.47 13.80 8.92
C VAL A 178 38.71 15.05 8.09
N THR A 179 37.65 15.63 7.52
CA THR A 179 37.67 17.02 7.05
C THR A 179 37.36 17.95 8.23
N PRO A 180 38.28 18.84 8.62
CA PRO A 180 37.98 19.91 9.57
C PRO A 180 37.46 21.18 8.87
N VAL A 181 36.74 22.00 9.66
CA VAL A 181 36.40 23.43 9.47
C VAL A 181 35.37 23.73 8.36
N THR A 182 34.22 24.38 8.59
CA THR A 182 34.00 25.65 9.32
C THR A 182 32.49 25.82 9.64
N PRO A 183 32.11 26.30 10.83
CA PRO A 183 30.72 26.62 11.16
C PRO A 183 30.23 27.83 10.36
N ALA A 184 29.27 27.61 9.47
CA ALA A 184 28.51 28.69 8.84
C ALA A 184 27.55 29.32 9.86
N THR A 185 27.66 30.63 9.95
CA THR A 185 26.94 31.59 10.80
C THR A 185 25.42 31.37 10.83
N PRO A 186 24.76 31.48 12.00
CA PRO A 186 23.30 31.44 12.09
C PRO A 186 22.68 32.64 11.37
N VAL A 187 21.94 32.37 10.30
CA VAL A 187 21.08 33.35 9.63
C VAL A 187 20.00 33.79 10.62
N ARG A 188 20.01 35.10 10.86
CA ARG A 188 19.13 35.86 11.74
C ARG A 188 17.65 35.53 11.51
N LYS A 189 16.97 35.18 12.60
CA LYS A 189 15.51 35.23 12.75
C LYS A 189 14.99 36.63 12.38
N PRO A 190 14.06 36.78 11.43
CA PRO A 190 13.24 37.98 11.36
C PRO A 190 12.23 37.99 12.51
N ALA A 191 12.10 39.17 13.09
CA ALA A 191 11.48 39.46 14.37
C ALA A 191 9.99 39.13 14.44
N LYS A 192 9.56 38.73 15.66
CA LYS A 192 8.18 38.68 16.12
C LYS A 192 7.46 40.00 15.82
N ARG A 193 6.64 40.03 14.78
CA ARG A 193 5.69 41.13 14.56
C ARG A 193 4.44 40.84 15.41
N ARG A 194 4.47 41.30 16.66
CA ARG A 194 3.31 41.34 17.56
C ARG A 194 2.19 42.15 16.87
N LYS A 195 1.22 41.47 16.26
CA LYS A 195 -0.04 42.11 15.88
C LYS A 195 -0.76 42.45 17.19
N ARG A 196 -0.73 43.74 17.52
CA ARG A 196 -1.51 44.36 18.58
C ARG A 196 -2.99 44.00 18.37
N LYS A 197 -3.59 43.37 19.39
CA LYS A 197 -5.05 43.26 19.52
C LYS A 197 -5.60 44.69 19.54
N PRO A 198 -6.58 45.06 18.70
CA PRO A 198 -7.38 46.24 18.97
C PRO A 198 -8.20 45.97 20.24
N LEU A 199 -7.87 46.74 21.26
CA LEU A 199 -8.62 46.95 22.49
C LEU A 199 -10.05 47.36 22.12
N ARG A 200 -10.97 46.40 22.02
CA ARG A 200 -12.40 46.68 22.02
C ARG A 200 -12.83 46.95 23.45
N LYS A 201 -12.83 48.25 23.73
CA LYS A 201 -13.68 49.00 24.65
C LYS A 201 -14.89 48.19 25.11
N SER A 202 -14.88 47.81 26.38
CA SER A 202 -16.07 47.45 27.14
C SER A 202 -16.84 48.73 27.38
N ASP A 203 -17.87 48.97 26.57
CA ASP A 203 -18.92 49.92 26.93
C ASP A 203 -19.80 49.22 27.97
N ASP A 204 -19.45 49.49 29.22
CA ASP A 204 -20.40 49.59 30.32
C ASP A 204 -21.45 50.63 29.91
N ASN A 205 -22.68 50.18 29.70
CA ASN A 205 -23.84 51.06 29.77
C ASN A 205 -25.03 50.26 30.28
N GLY A 206 -25.46 50.66 31.47
CA GLY A 206 -26.39 49.93 32.30
C GLY A 206 -27.83 49.89 31.80
N ARG A 207 -28.55 48.97 32.44
CA ARG A 207 -30.00 48.96 32.71
C ARG A 207 -30.20 47.82 33.69
N ILE A 208 -30.10 48.06 35.00
CA ILE A 208 -31.23 48.47 35.85
C ILE A 208 -32.56 47.95 35.28
N ASN A 209 -33.08 46.86 35.85
CA ASN A 209 -34.50 46.68 36.05
C ASN A 209 -34.71 45.96 37.38
N LEU A 210 -35.00 46.80 38.36
CA LEU A 210 -35.70 46.50 39.59
C LEU A 210 -37.20 46.36 39.25
N ILE A 211 -37.92 45.64 40.10
CA ILE A 211 -39.37 45.76 40.42
C ILE A 211 -40.29 44.64 39.87
N ARG A 212 -40.74 43.86 40.86
CA ARG A 212 -42.01 43.12 41.07
C ARG A 212 -42.31 41.85 40.28
#